data_AF-A0A086ZFJ9-F1
#
_entry.id   AF-A0A086ZFJ9-F1
#
_cell.length_a   1.000
_cell.length_b   1.000
_cell.length_c   1.000
_cell.angle_alpha   90.00
_cell.angle_beta   90.00
_cell.angle_gamma   90.00
#
_symmetry.space_group_name_H-M   'P 1'
#
loop_
_entity.id
_entity.type
_entity.pdbx_description
1 polymer ?
#
loop_
_entity_poly.entity_id
_entity_poly.type
_entity_poly.pdbx_seq_one_letter_code
_entity_poly.pdbx_strand_id
1 'polypeptide(L)'
;MPTLLSHYPEPGGESDIGWQAPTYIVSSGTGLHLYYFLKEPIALTPANAKGLKEFKFALIDMVWNDDTSRLKDKQMQGIYQGFRVVGSASKLGSRFPVTAWHTGPRWTIPELMVGMDIYKRRDLPPLLDRITTPLEEAKEKWPDWYRRRVVDGQEPDRWHVKRDLYDWWVRRLMREGMTYHHRYFCVMALAIYARKCDICEQEMTRDAYRVWERMRQAPDYREHPFTEDDLHAALTAWRDQYCTFPRDTIASMTAKPMTPNRRNHRKQTVHLARARAVQNIDDPEGKWRGRPVGSGNKKQLVRDYVQNHPDASPTQIARELGISRPTVYKYM
;
A
#
# COMPACT_ATOMS: atom_id res chain seq x y z
N MET A 1 1.04 12.99 23.00
CA MET A 1 0.87 12.53 24.38
C MET A 1 -0.36 11.63 24.39
N PRO A 2 -0.23 10.32 24.64
CA PRO A 2 -1.40 9.47 24.78
C PRO A 2 -2.13 9.90 26.06
N THR A 3 -3.37 10.36 25.90
CA THR A 3 -4.24 10.73 27.02
C THR A 3 -4.56 9.45 27.79
N LEU A 4 -3.90 9.26 28.93
CA LEU A 4 -4.28 8.26 29.91
C LEU A 4 -5.67 8.64 30.45
N LEU A 5 -6.70 7.89 30.09
CA LEU A 5 -8.02 7.98 30.71
C LEU A 5 -7.89 7.49 32.17
N SER A 6 -7.61 8.42 33.09
CA SER A 6 -7.43 8.15 34.52
C SER A 6 -8.67 8.44 35.37
N HIS A 7 -9.88 8.44 34.81
CA HIS A 7 -11.09 8.61 35.60
C HIS A 7 -12.19 7.67 35.12
N TYR A 8 -12.35 6.56 35.85
CA TYR A 8 -13.53 5.71 35.75
C TYR A 8 -14.66 6.36 36.56
N PRO A 9 -15.85 6.57 35.99
CA PRO A 9 -16.99 7.10 36.74
C PRO A 9 -17.53 6.07 37.75
N GLU A 10 -18.01 6.58 38.88
CA GLU A 10 -18.75 5.83 39.92
C GLU A 10 -19.99 5.13 39.31
N PRO A 11 -20.34 3.92 39.77
CA PRO A 11 -21.35 3.07 39.15
C PRO A 11 -22.77 3.61 39.39
N GLY A 12 -23.38 4.18 38.35
CA GLY A 12 -24.81 4.47 38.32
C GLY A 12 -25.61 3.26 37.84
N GLY A 13 -26.50 2.75 38.71
CA GLY A 13 -27.52 1.74 38.39
C GLY A 13 -27.14 0.34 38.85
N GLU A 14 -27.54 -0.03 40.07
CA GLU A 14 -27.47 -1.41 40.56
C GLU A 14 -28.37 -2.32 39.71
N SER A 15 -27.74 -3.22 38.95
CA SER A 15 -28.37 -4.47 38.55
C SER A 15 -28.18 -5.49 39.67
N ASP A 16 -29.24 -6.17 40.11
CA ASP A 16 -29.23 -7.23 41.14
C ASP A 16 -28.27 -8.41 40.88
N ILE A 17 -27.55 -8.41 39.76
CA ILE A 17 -26.74 -9.52 39.24
C ILE A 17 -25.22 -9.25 39.38
N GLY A 18 -24.79 -8.14 39.98
CA GLY A 18 -23.36 -7.84 40.23
C GLY A 18 -22.51 -7.56 38.98
N TRP A 19 -23.10 -7.60 37.78
CA TRP A 19 -22.47 -7.25 36.50
C TRP A 19 -23.52 -6.76 35.48
N GLN A 20 -23.06 -6.04 34.46
CA GLN A 20 -23.92 -5.33 33.49
C GLN A 20 -24.76 -6.26 32.61
N ALA A 21 -26.03 -5.94 32.39
CA ALA A 21 -26.90 -6.74 31.52
C ALA A 21 -26.37 -6.81 30.06
N PRO A 22 -26.41 -7.97 29.40
CA PRO A 22 -25.99 -8.10 28.01
C PRO A 22 -26.94 -7.34 27.08
N THR A 23 -26.41 -6.80 25.98
CA THR A 23 -27.23 -6.13 24.96
C THR A 23 -28.22 -7.11 24.33
N TYR A 24 -27.73 -8.31 23.99
CA TYR A 24 -28.57 -9.40 23.51
C TYR A 24 -28.24 -10.72 24.22
N ILE A 25 -29.29 -11.50 24.49
CA ILE A 25 -29.19 -12.90 24.89
C ILE A 25 -29.67 -13.76 23.72
N VAL A 26 -28.87 -14.75 23.33
CA VAL A 26 -29.19 -15.66 22.22
C VAL A 26 -29.20 -17.10 22.72
N SER A 27 -30.32 -17.80 22.52
CA SER A 27 -30.43 -19.22 22.83
C SER A 27 -29.91 -20.08 21.68
N SER A 28 -28.94 -20.95 21.96
CA SER A 28 -28.39 -21.92 21.00
C SER A 28 -29.03 -23.31 21.12
N GLY A 29 -30.17 -23.40 21.81
CA GLY A 29 -30.91 -24.63 22.10
C GLY A 29 -30.50 -25.26 23.43
N THR A 30 -29.19 -25.50 23.63
CA THR A 30 -28.68 -26.15 24.86
C THR A 30 -28.02 -25.17 25.84
N GLY A 31 -27.95 -23.89 25.50
CA GLY A 31 -27.30 -22.88 26.31
C GLY A 31 -27.55 -21.47 25.78
N LEU A 32 -26.96 -20.49 26.48
CA LEU A 32 -27.10 -19.07 26.16
C LEU A 32 -25.77 -18.49 25.67
N HIS A 33 -25.86 -17.55 24.73
CA HIS A 33 -24.78 -16.69 24.29
C HIS A 33 -25.13 -15.25 24.65
N LEU A 34 -24.22 -14.58 25.35
CA LEU A 34 -24.39 -13.21 25.80
C LEU A 34 -23.58 -12.28 24.89
N TYR A 35 -24.23 -11.29 24.30
CA TYR A 35 -23.60 -10.32 23.41
C TYR A 35 -23.64 -8.94 24.02
N TYR A 36 -22.47 -8.32 24.11
CA TYR A 36 -22.29 -6.93 24.52
C TYR A 36 -21.90 -6.11 23.30
N PHE A 37 -22.75 -5.15 22.93
CA PHE A 37 -22.46 -4.25 21.83
C PHE A 37 -21.82 -2.99 22.37
N LEU A 38 -20.73 -2.56 21.74
CA LEU A 38 -20.05 -1.35 22.14
C LEU A 38 -20.76 -0.11 21.60
N LYS A 39 -20.75 0.99 22.38
CA LYS A 39 -21.24 2.30 21.92
C LYS A 39 -20.45 2.78 20.71
N GLU A 40 -19.14 2.55 20.71
CA GLU A 40 -18.22 2.92 19.65
C GLU A 40 -17.40 1.70 19.16
N PRO A 41 -17.10 1.61 17.85
CA PRO A 41 -16.28 0.54 17.32
C PRO A 41 -14.80 0.70 17.73
N ILE A 42 -14.14 -0.41 18.06
CA ILE A 42 -12.71 -0.42 18.38
C ILE A 42 -11.93 -0.94 17.16
N ALA A 43 -10.87 -0.22 16.78
CA ALA A 43 -9.98 -0.66 15.71
C ALA A 43 -9.24 -1.95 16.11
N LEU A 44 -9.32 -3.00 15.29
CA LEU A 44 -8.64 -4.27 15.52
C LEU A 44 -7.16 -4.24 15.09
N THR A 45 -6.36 -3.38 15.73
CA THR A 45 -4.89 -3.44 15.64
C THR A 45 -4.38 -4.68 16.40
N PRO A 46 -3.17 -5.20 16.14
CA PRO A 46 -2.63 -6.33 16.90
C PRO A 46 -2.59 -6.09 18.42
N ALA A 47 -2.29 -4.85 18.85
CA ALA A 47 -2.33 -4.46 20.26
C ALA A 47 -3.76 -4.50 20.84
N ASN A 48 -4.73 -3.91 20.13
CA ASN A 48 -6.14 -3.92 20.59
C ASN A 48 -6.75 -5.32 20.56
N ALA A 49 -6.38 -6.15 19.58
CA ALA A 49 -6.83 -7.54 19.51
C ALA A 49 -6.37 -8.34 20.75
N LYS A 50 -5.14 -8.10 21.22
CA LYS A 50 -4.65 -8.68 22.48
C LYS A 50 -5.46 -8.16 23.67
N GLY A 51 -5.68 -6.84 23.77
CA GLY A 51 -6.43 -6.27 24.89
C GLY A 51 -7.90 -6.71 24.94
N LEU A 52 -8.58 -6.77 23.80
CA LEU A 52 -9.96 -7.25 23.71
C LEU A 52 -10.08 -8.74 24.05
N LYS A 53 -9.05 -9.55 23.75
CA LYS A 53 -9.01 -10.96 24.16
C LYS A 53 -8.95 -11.09 25.68
N GLU A 54 -8.02 -10.38 26.34
CA GLU A 54 -7.91 -10.41 27.80
C GLU A 54 -9.18 -9.84 28.47
N PHE A 55 -9.76 -8.77 27.92
CA PHE A 55 -11.03 -8.23 28.40
C PHE A 55 -12.18 -9.24 28.28
N LYS A 56 -12.30 -9.93 27.13
CA LYS A 56 -13.29 -11.00 26.94
C LYS A 56 -13.09 -12.12 27.95
N PHE A 57 -11.86 -12.49 28.26
CA PHE A 57 -11.55 -13.51 29.26
C PHE A 57 -11.96 -13.09 30.67
N ALA A 58 -11.67 -11.85 31.07
CA ALA A 58 -12.14 -11.30 32.34
C ALA A 58 -13.67 -11.26 32.42
N LEU A 59 -14.35 -10.90 31.32
CA LEU A 59 -15.80 -10.90 31.22
C LEU A 59 -16.40 -12.31 31.35
N ILE A 60 -15.80 -13.30 30.68
CA ILE A 60 -16.20 -14.71 30.82
C ILE A 60 -16.03 -15.15 32.28
N ASP A 61 -14.92 -14.78 32.92
CA ASP A 61 -14.69 -15.20 34.30
C ASP A 61 -15.67 -14.61 35.31
N MET A 62 -16.07 -13.36 35.10
CA MET A 62 -17.06 -12.67 35.92
C MET A 62 -18.44 -13.29 35.74
N VAL A 63 -18.84 -13.54 34.48
CA VAL A 63 -20.21 -13.97 34.15
C VAL A 63 -20.38 -15.49 34.25
N TRP A 64 -19.36 -16.29 33.95
CA TRP A 64 -19.39 -17.75 34.01
C TRP A 64 -18.80 -18.23 35.35
N ASN A 65 -19.68 -18.38 36.32
CA ASN A 65 -19.42 -18.78 37.70
C ASN A 65 -20.43 -19.87 38.14
N ASP A 66 -20.34 -20.31 39.39
CA ASP A 66 -21.17 -21.41 39.90
C ASP A 66 -22.68 -21.08 39.93
N ASP A 67 -23.05 -19.79 39.95
CA ASP A 67 -24.44 -19.33 39.95
C ASP A 67 -25.06 -19.30 38.55
N THR A 68 -24.23 -19.26 37.50
CA THR A 68 -24.66 -19.04 36.11
C THR A 68 -24.43 -20.25 35.20
N SER A 69 -23.58 -21.20 35.60
CA SER A 69 -23.27 -22.39 34.81
C SER A 69 -22.95 -23.59 35.69
N ARG A 70 -23.43 -24.76 35.27
CA ARG A 70 -23.11 -26.05 35.90
C ARG A 70 -21.84 -26.71 35.32
N LEU A 71 -21.25 -26.12 34.28
CA LEU A 71 -20.04 -26.63 33.64
C LEU A 71 -18.81 -26.12 34.40
N LYS A 72 -18.00 -27.07 34.88
CA LYS A 72 -16.75 -26.77 35.63
C LYS A 72 -15.66 -26.16 34.74
N ASP A 73 -15.59 -26.57 33.48
CA ASP A 73 -14.59 -26.07 32.53
C ASP A 73 -15.15 -24.88 31.74
N LYS A 74 -14.60 -23.69 32.01
CA LYS A 74 -14.96 -22.47 31.28
C LYS A 74 -14.42 -22.51 29.86
N GLN A 75 -15.27 -22.17 28.89
CA GLN A 75 -14.85 -22.15 27.50
C GLN A 75 -14.22 -20.80 27.12
N MET A 76 -12.89 -20.72 27.19
CA MET A 76 -12.13 -19.50 26.89
C MET A 76 -11.81 -19.39 25.39
N GLN A 77 -12.70 -18.74 24.62
CA GLN A 77 -12.49 -18.50 23.19
C GLN A 77 -12.10 -17.06 22.89
N GLY A 78 -11.17 -16.89 21.94
CA GLY A 78 -10.69 -15.57 21.51
C GLY A 78 -11.75 -14.71 20.81
N ILE A 79 -11.36 -13.52 20.37
CA ILE A 79 -12.26 -12.50 19.78
C ILE A 79 -12.73 -12.84 18.36
N TYR A 80 -12.08 -13.78 17.67
CA TYR A 80 -12.44 -14.20 16.30
C TYR A 80 -13.38 -15.40 16.26
N GLN A 81 -13.99 -15.75 17.39
CA GLN A 81 -14.97 -16.84 17.48
C GLN A 81 -16.21 -16.53 16.62
N GLY A 82 -16.65 -17.52 15.83
CA GLY A 82 -17.91 -17.44 15.09
C GLY A 82 -19.13 -17.38 16.01
N PHE A 83 -20.15 -16.62 15.61
CA PHE A 83 -21.40 -16.46 16.35
C PHE A 83 -22.54 -17.23 15.69
N ARG A 84 -23.64 -17.45 16.44
CA ARG A 84 -24.83 -18.12 15.92
C ARG A 84 -25.71 -17.14 15.15
N VAL A 85 -26.16 -17.56 13.98
CA VAL A 85 -27.09 -16.79 13.15
C VAL A 85 -28.51 -16.97 13.69
N VAL A 86 -29.17 -15.89 14.10
CA VAL A 86 -30.55 -15.91 14.57
C VAL A 86 -31.47 -16.44 13.45
N GLY A 87 -32.41 -17.31 13.80
CA GLY A 87 -33.29 -17.99 12.84
C GLY A 87 -32.72 -19.27 12.24
N SER A 88 -31.42 -19.55 12.38
CA SER A 88 -30.85 -20.84 11.96
C SER A 88 -31.29 -21.98 12.88
N ALA A 89 -31.23 -23.23 12.40
CA ALA A 89 -31.52 -24.40 13.21
C ALA A 89 -30.56 -24.50 14.42
N SER A 90 -31.09 -24.70 15.62
CA SER A 90 -30.25 -24.96 16.79
C SER A 90 -29.76 -26.42 16.81
N LYS A 91 -28.96 -26.76 17.83
CA LYS A 91 -28.55 -28.16 18.08
C LYS A 91 -29.73 -29.10 18.35
N LEU A 92 -30.90 -28.56 18.70
CA LEU A 92 -32.13 -29.32 18.92
C LEU A 92 -32.93 -29.54 17.62
N GLY A 93 -32.44 -29.05 16.48
CA GLY A 93 -33.05 -29.21 15.16
C GLY A 93 -33.79 -27.97 14.67
N SER A 94 -34.31 -28.05 13.44
CA SER A 94 -34.95 -26.93 12.73
C SER A 94 -36.24 -26.41 13.37
N ARG A 95 -36.92 -27.24 14.18
CA ARG A 95 -38.12 -26.83 14.94
C ARG A 95 -37.81 -25.90 16.11
N PHE A 96 -36.54 -25.80 16.50
CA PHE A 96 -36.05 -24.95 17.57
C PHE A 96 -35.01 -23.99 17.00
N PRO A 97 -35.42 -22.92 16.31
CA PRO A 97 -34.47 -21.97 15.75
C PRO A 97 -33.73 -21.20 16.85
N VAL A 98 -32.52 -20.75 16.52
CA VAL A 98 -31.76 -19.81 17.35
C VAL A 98 -32.58 -18.53 17.52
N THR A 99 -32.89 -18.20 18.77
CA THR A 99 -33.72 -17.04 19.15
C THR A 99 -32.87 -16.03 19.91
N ALA A 100 -33.17 -14.75 19.70
CA ALA A 100 -32.46 -13.65 20.34
C ALA A 100 -33.44 -12.68 20.99
N TRP A 101 -33.08 -12.18 22.16
CA TRP A 101 -33.81 -11.15 22.89
C TRP A 101 -32.91 -9.95 23.12
N HIS A 102 -33.44 -8.75 22.88
CA HIS A 102 -32.77 -7.50 23.23
C HIS A 102 -33.04 -7.21 24.71
N THR A 103 -31.99 -7.20 25.53
CA THR A 103 -32.10 -7.23 27.00
C THR A 103 -31.41 -6.06 27.69
N GLY A 104 -30.58 -5.30 26.98
CA GLY A 104 -29.80 -4.22 27.60
C GLY A 104 -29.29 -3.21 26.57
N PRO A 105 -28.68 -2.11 27.04
CA PRO A 105 -28.15 -1.07 26.17
C PRO A 105 -26.82 -1.48 25.51
N ARG A 106 -26.27 -0.56 24.72
CA ARG A 106 -24.86 -0.62 24.29
C ARG A 106 -23.98 -0.03 25.39
N TRP A 107 -22.75 -0.54 25.47
CA TRP A 107 -21.83 -0.25 26.57
C TRP A 107 -20.49 0.31 26.10
N THR A 108 -19.78 1.00 26.97
CA THR A 108 -18.34 1.25 26.82
C THR A 108 -17.55 0.16 27.54
N ILE A 109 -16.27 -0.03 27.18
CA ILE A 109 -15.39 -0.97 27.90
C ILE A 109 -15.29 -0.61 29.40
N PRO A 110 -15.07 0.68 29.78
CA PRO A 110 -15.12 1.09 31.19
C PRO A 110 -16.42 0.71 31.91
N GLU A 111 -17.58 0.90 31.29
CA GLU A 111 -18.87 0.54 31.89
C GLU A 111 -18.99 -0.98 32.12
N LEU A 112 -18.52 -1.81 31.17
CA LEU A 112 -18.53 -3.27 31.33
C LEU A 112 -17.53 -3.78 32.36
N MET A 113 -16.49 -3.01 32.65
CA MET A 113 -15.52 -3.34 33.70
C MET A 113 -16.09 -3.13 35.11
N VAL A 114 -17.19 -2.39 35.24
CA VAL A 114 -17.91 -2.21 36.51
C VAL A 114 -18.48 -3.56 36.95
N GLY A 115 -17.88 -4.15 37.99
CA GLY A 115 -18.22 -5.49 38.52
C GLY A 115 -17.07 -6.49 38.39
N MET A 116 -16.10 -6.24 37.52
CA MET A 116 -14.91 -7.12 37.40
C MET A 116 -14.03 -7.01 38.65
N ASP A 117 -13.29 -8.07 38.97
CA ASP A 117 -12.28 -8.02 40.03
C ASP A 117 -11.23 -6.91 39.76
N ILE A 118 -10.86 -6.15 40.79
CA ILE A 118 -9.99 -4.98 40.67
C ILE A 118 -8.59 -5.32 40.13
N TYR A 119 -8.07 -6.52 40.41
CA TYR A 119 -6.77 -6.97 39.92
C TYR A 119 -6.89 -7.34 38.44
N LYS A 120 -7.98 -8.00 38.04
CA LYS A 120 -8.26 -8.26 36.62
C LYS A 120 -8.43 -6.98 35.82
N ARG A 121 -9.06 -5.94 36.36
CA ARG A 121 -9.17 -4.63 35.69
C ARG A 121 -7.80 -3.99 35.46
N ARG A 122 -6.88 -4.10 36.43
CA ARG A 122 -5.55 -3.49 36.37
C ARG A 122 -4.64 -4.17 35.35
N ASP A 123 -4.80 -5.47 35.15
CA ASP A 123 -3.97 -6.26 34.24
C ASP A 123 -4.42 -6.17 32.76
N LEU A 124 -5.56 -5.53 32.49
CA LEU A 124 -6.02 -5.31 31.12
C LEU A 124 -5.12 -4.27 30.43
N PRO A 125 -4.49 -4.61 29.28
CA PRO A 125 -3.68 -3.67 28.56
C PRO A 125 -4.55 -2.55 27.98
N PRO A 126 -4.03 -1.31 27.89
CA PRO A 126 -4.79 -0.19 27.37
C PRO A 126 -5.18 -0.46 25.91
N LEU A 127 -6.43 -0.13 25.58
CA LEU A 127 -6.86 -0.08 24.20
C LEU A 127 -6.29 1.17 23.55
N LEU A 128 -5.62 1.01 22.42
CA LEU A 128 -5.10 2.11 21.63
C LEU A 128 -6.23 2.67 20.78
N ASP A 129 -6.62 3.90 21.05
CA ASP A 129 -7.54 4.59 20.17
C ASP A 129 -6.90 4.81 18.80
N ARG A 130 -7.75 4.73 17.78
CA ARG A 130 -7.39 5.23 16.47
C ARG A 130 -7.33 6.75 16.62
N ILE A 131 -6.13 7.34 16.54
CA ILE A 131 -5.98 8.79 16.48
C ILE A 131 -6.70 9.27 15.22
N THR A 132 -7.95 9.67 15.40
CA THR A 132 -8.76 10.32 14.38
C THR A 132 -9.00 11.73 14.88
N THR A 133 -8.57 12.71 14.09
CA THR A 133 -8.85 14.11 14.41
C THR A 133 -10.34 14.34 14.13
N PRO A 134 -11.14 14.74 15.13
CA PRO A 134 -12.54 15.13 14.93
C PRO A 134 -12.67 16.15 13.80
N LEU A 135 -13.79 16.14 13.08
CA LEU A 135 -14.00 17.02 11.93
C LEU A 135 -13.83 18.52 12.27
N GLU A 136 -14.29 18.95 13.44
CA GLU A 136 -14.11 20.34 13.89
C GLU A 136 -12.64 20.70 14.16
N GLU A 137 -11.90 19.80 14.80
CA GLU A 137 -10.47 19.97 15.02
C GLU A 137 -9.68 19.91 13.69
N ALA A 138 -10.13 19.08 12.74
CA ALA A 138 -9.55 18.99 11.41
C ALA A 138 -9.82 20.26 10.57
N LYS A 139 -10.96 20.92 10.77
CA LYS A 139 -11.30 22.21 10.15
C LYS A 139 -10.37 23.32 10.60
N GLU A 140 -10.00 23.34 11.88
CA GLU A 140 -9.06 24.31 12.43
C GLU A 140 -7.61 24.02 11.99
N LYS A 141 -7.19 22.75 12.07
CA LYS A 141 -5.81 22.34 11.73
C LYS A 141 -5.51 22.31 10.24
N TRP A 142 -6.49 21.96 9.41
CA TRP A 142 -6.33 21.80 7.96
C TRP A 142 -7.52 22.40 7.19
N PRO A 143 -7.72 23.73 7.25
CA PRO A 143 -8.88 24.40 6.65
C PRO A 143 -9.02 24.14 5.15
N ASP A 144 -7.90 24.15 4.41
CA ASP A 144 -7.89 23.88 2.96
C ASP A 144 -8.23 22.43 2.62
N TRP A 145 -7.81 21.47 3.46
CA TRP A 145 -8.19 20.08 3.29
C TRP A 145 -9.69 19.89 3.60
N TYR A 146 -10.16 20.48 4.71
CA TYR A 146 -11.56 20.37 5.14
C TYR A 146 -12.49 20.94 4.07
N ARG A 147 -12.19 22.13 3.54
CA ARG A 147 -12.97 22.72 2.46
C ARG A 147 -13.01 21.81 1.23
N ARG A 148 -11.86 21.39 0.70
CA ARG A 148 -11.80 20.56 -0.51
C ARG A 148 -12.50 19.21 -0.34
N ARG A 149 -12.34 18.56 0.82
CA ARG A 149 -12.79 17.17 1.04
C ARG A 149 -14.19 17.05 1.61
N VAL A 150 -14.55 17.94 2.54
CA VAL A 150 -15.81 17.87 3.31
C VAL A 150 -16.87 18.78 2.70
N VAL A 151 -16.51 20.03 2.36
CA VAL A 151 -17.46 21.01 1.80
C VAL A 151 -17.65 20.79 0.30
N ASP A 152 -16.55 20.75 -0.46
CA ASP A 152 -16.58 20.71 -1.92
C ASP A 152 -16.67 19.27 -2.48
N GLY A 153 -16.48 18.25 -1.63
CA GLY A 153 -16.58 16.83 -2.03
C GLY A 153 -15.56 16.37 -3.06
N GLN A 154 -14.42 17.05 -3.19
CA GLN A 154 -13.41 16.73 -4.21
C GLN A 154 -12.76 15.36 -3.94
N GLU A 155 -12.63 14.55 -4.98
CA GLU A 155 -11.97 13.24 -4.92
C GLU A 155 -10.47 13.35 -4.60
N PRO A 156 -9.89 12.41 -3.83
CA PRO A 156 -8.47 12.37 -3.47
C PRO A 156 -7.53 12.67 -4.64
N ASP A 157 -6.52 13.52 -4.41
CA ASP A 157 -5.52 13.81 -5.43
C ASP A 157 -4.78 12.50 -5.76
N ARG A 158 -4.69 12.19 -7.05
CA ARG A 158 -3.95 11.03 -7.57
C ARG A 158 -2.65 11.48 -8.21
N TRP A 159 -1.58 10.72 -8.03
CA TRP A 159 -0.34 11.00 -8.76
C TRP A 159 -0.45 10.49 -10.19
N HIS A 160 -0.49 11.43 -11.13
CA HIS A 160 -0.32 11.13 -12.54
C HIS A 160 1.18 11.05 -12.87
N VAL A 161 1.61 9.92 -13.43
CA VAL A 161 3.01 9.62 -13.76
C VAL A 161 3.11 9.18 -15.21
N LYS A 162 4.27 9.42 -15.83
CA LYS A 162 4.52 8.99 -17.22
C LYS A 162 4.49 7.47 -17.37
N ARG A 163 3.99 7.01 -18.51
CA ARG A 163 3.95 5.60 -18.96
C ARG A 163 5.28 4.85 -18.79
N ASP A 164 6.41 5.53 -18.91
CA ASP A 164 7.75 4.94 -18.73
C ASP A 164 7.88 4.14 -17.43
N LEU A 165 7.20 4.57 -16.35
CA LEU A 165 7.20 3.87 -15.07
C LEU A 165 6.52 2.50 -15.16
N TYR A 166 5.35 2.43 -15.80
CA TYR A 166 4.61 1.19 -15.98
C TYR A 166 5.40 0.21 -16.85
N ASP A 167 5.89 0.66 -18.01
CA ASP A 167 6.65 -0.17 -18.94
C ASP A 167 7.96 -0.67 -18.30
N TRP A 168 8.63 0.20 -17.52
CA TRP A 168 9.81 -0.19 -16.75
C TRP A 168 9.48 -1.28 -15.74
N TRP A 169 8.35 -1.17 -15.04
CA TRP A 169 7.95 -2.15 -14.04
C TRP A 169 7.66 -3.51 -14.67
N VAL A 170 6.86 -3.55 -15.75
CA VAL A 170 6.57 -4.81 -16.48
C VAL A 170 7.87 -5.47 -16.95
N ARG A 171 8.77 -4.71 -17.60
CA ARG A 171 10.09 -5.23 -18.02
C ARG A 171 10.90 -5.77 -16.84
N ARG A 172 10.87 -5.08 -15.70
CA ARG A 172 11.59 -5.49 -14.50
C ARG A 172 11.08 -6.81 -13.95
N LEU A 173 9.76 -6.99 -13.86
CA LEU A 173 9.15 -8.23 -13.39
C LEU A 173 9.47 -9.40 -14.33
N MET A 174 9.41 -9.18 -15.65
CA MET A 174 9.73 -10.21 -16.64
C MET A 174 11.19 -10.65 -16.60
N ARG A 175 12.12 -9.70 -16.35
CA ARG A 175 13.57 -9.96 -16.33
C ARG A 175 14.04 -10.56 -15.01
N GLU A 176 13.64 -9.98 -13.89
CA GLU A 176 14.18 -10.32 -12.57
C GLU A 176 13.35 -11.39 -11.84
N GLY A 177 12.12 -11.64 -12.28
CA GLY A 177 11.18 -12.52 -11.58
C GLY A 177 10.78 -11.99 -10.20
N MET A 178 10.13 -12.86 -9.42
CA MET A 178 9.71 -12.59 -8.04
C MET A 178 9.93 -13.80 -7.15
N THR A 179 10.38 -13.56 -5.93
CA THR A 179 10.33 -14.51 -4.82
C THR A 179 8.88 -14.77 -4.39
N TYR A 180 8.52 -16.00 -4.00
CA TYR A 180 7.13 -16.37 -3.71
C TYR A 180 6.41 -15.45 -2.70
N HIS A 181 7.08 -15.02 -1.64
CA HIS A 181 6.51 -14.09 -0.64
C HIS A 181 6.06 -12.73 -1.18
N HIS A 182 6.58 -12.31 -2.35
CA HIS A 182 6.38 -10.97 -2.89
C HIS A 182 5.59 -10.95 -4.20
N ARG A 183 5.09 -12.10 -4.67
CA ARG A 183 4.35 -12.22 -5.94
C ARG A 183 3.10 -11.34 -5.96
N TYR A 184 2.25 -11.45 -4.92
CA TYR A 184 1.06 -10.63 -4.75
C TYR A 184 1.39 -9.13 -4.81
N PHE A 185 2.35 -8.68 -4.00
CA PHE A 185 2.71 -7.26 -3.93
C PHE A 185 3.29 -6.72 -5.23
N CYS A 186 4.01 -7.55 -6.00
CA CYS A 186 4.54 -7.12 -7.29
C CYS A 186 3.44 -6.94 -8.36
N VAL A 187 2.43 -7.81 -8.37
CA VAL A 187 1.25 -7.68 -9.25
C VAL A 187 0.38 -6.51 -8.80
N MET A 188 0.19 -6.34 -7.48
CA MET A 188 -0.51 -5.20 -6.91
C MET A 188 0.18 -3.89 -7.33
N ALA A 189 1.52 -3.83 -7.25
CA ALA A 189 2.30 -2.67 -7.72
C ALA A 189 2.15 -2.42 -9.23
N LEU A 190 1.99 -3.48 -10.04
CA LEU A 190 1.69 -3.35 -11.47
C LEU A 190 0.34 -2.65 -11.69
N ALA A 191 -0.71 -3.05 -10.96
CA ALA A 191 -2.02 -2.42 -11.02
C ALA A 191 -1.99 -0.95 -10.57
N ILE A 192 -1.25 -0.66 -9.50
CA ILE A 192 -1.02 0.71 -9.01
C ILE A 192 -0.32 1.57 -10.06
N TYR A 193 0.75 1.06 -10.69
CA TYR A 193 1.45 1.79 -11.75
C TYR A 193 0.62 1.95 -13.01
N ALA A 194 -0.19 0.95 -13.38
CA ALA A 194 -1.14 1.06 -14.48
C ALA A 194 -2.10 2.23 -14.23
N ARG A 195 -2.68 2.33 -13.04
CA ARG A 195 -3.60 3.43 -12.69
C ARG A 195 -2.88 4.78 -12.65
N LYS A 196 -1.68 4.86 -12.06
CA LYS A 196 -0.86 6.09 -12.05
C LYS A 196 -0.48 6.59 -13.44
N CYS A 197 -0.35 5.69 -14.42
CA CYS A 197 0.07 6.00 -15.78
C CYS A 197 -1.07 6.01 -16.80
N ASP A 198 -2.32 5.97 -16.34
CA ASP A 198 -3.54 5.93 -17.18
C ASP A 198 -3.53 4.80 -18.23
N ILE A 199 -3.01 3.63 -17.85
CA ILE A 199 -3.09 2.40 -18.64
C ILE A 199 -4.49 1.81 -18.48
N CYS A 200 -5.12 1.43 -19.60
CA CYS A 200 -6.43 0.84 -19.59
C CYS A 200 -6.41 -0.57 -18.96
N GLU A 201 -7.54 -0.96 -18.36
CA GLU A 201 -7.68 -2.22 -17.65
C GLU A 201 -7.38 -3.44 -18.54
N GLN A 202 -7.75 -3.38 -19.82
CA GLN A 202 -7.48 -4.45 -20.80
C GLN A 202 -5.97 -4.67 -21.01
N GLU A 203 -5.21 -3.59 -21.17
CA GLU A 203 -3.75 -3.66 -21.33
C GLU A 203 -3.09 -4.15 -20.04
N MET A 204 -3.47 -3.59 -18.89
CA MET A 204 -2.98 -4.00 -17.58
C MET A 204 -3.21 -5.50 -17.35
N THR A 205 -4.43 -5.98 -17.61
CA THR A 205 -4.81 -7.38 -17.40
C THR A 205 -3.96 -8.29 -18.29
N ARG A 206 -3.84 -7.97 -19.59
CA ARG A 206 -2.99 -8.73 -20.52
C ARG A 206 -1.55 -8.84 -20.03
N ASP A 207 -0.96 -7.73 -19.57
CA ASP A 207 0.42 -7.74 -19.09
C ASP A 207 0.56 -8.46 -17.74
N ALA A 208 -0.44 -8.38 -16.88
CA ALA A 208 -0.49 -9.15 -15.63
C ALA A 208 -0.53 -10.66 -15.89
N TYR A 209 -1.31 -11.13 -16.88
CA TYR A 209 -1.30 -12.54 -17.30
C TYR A 209 0.07 -12.96 -17.87
N ARG A 210 0.74 -12.10 -18.63
CA ARG A 210 2.11 -12.38 -19.11
C ARG A 210 3.10 -12.53 -17.97
N VAL A 211 3.00 -11.65 -16.98
CA VAL A 211 3.82 -11.71 -15.76
C VAL A 211 3.50 -12.97 -14.95
N TRP A 212 2.22 -13.33 -14.83
CA TRP A 212 1.79 -14.55 -14.14
C TRP A 212 2.32 -15.81 -14.81
N GLU A 213 2.25 -15.91 -16.14
CA GLU A 213 2.81 -17.03 -16.90
C GLU A 213 4.32 -17.17 -16.67
N ARG A 214 5.03 -16.03 -16.58
CA ARG A 214 6.46 -16.03 -16.23
C ARG A 214 6.71 -16.55 -14.81
N MET A 215 5.82 -16.29 -13.84
CA MET A 215 5.92 -16.83 -12.48
C MET A 215 5.69 -18.35 -12.44
N ARG A 216 4.78 -18.86 -13.28
CA ARG A 216 4.47 -20.31 -13.35
C ARG A 216 5.68 -21.16 -13.75
N GLN A 217 6.64 -20.55 -14.43
CA GLN A 217 7.89 -21.17 -14.83
C GLN A 217 8.98 -21.14 -13.74
N ALA A 218 8.72 -20.54 -12.58
CA ALA A 218 9.68 -20.49 -11.49
C ALA A 218 9.77 -21.87 -10.79
N PRO A 219 10.98 -22.32 -10.35
CA PRO A 219 11.16 -23.63 -9.72
C PRO A 219 10.32 -23.84 -8.46
N ASP A 220 10.11 -22.78 -7.68
CA ASP A 220 9.36 -22.75 -6.43
C ASP A 220 7.83 -22.64 -6.64
N TYR A 221 7.34 -22.56 -7.88
CA TYR A 221 5.92 -22.38 -8.15
C TYR A 221 5.06 -23.58 -7.72
N ARG A 222 5.60 -24.80 -7.81
CA ARG A 222 4.86 -26.01 -7.42
C ARG A 222 4.60 -26.09 -5.92
N GLU A 223 5.57 -25.67 -5.11
CA GLU A 223 5.48 -25.67 -3.65
C GLU A 223 4.67 -24.48 -3.13
N HIS A 224 4.76 -23.35 -3.82
CA HIS A 224 4.09 -22.10 -3.46
C HIS A 224 3.36 -21.56 -4.69
N PRO A 225 2.19 -22.08 -5.07
CA PRO A 225 1.46 -21.59 -6.23
C PRO A 225 0.93 -20.16 -6.00
N PHE A 226 0.89 -19.37 -7.07
CA PHE A 226 0.18 -18.09 -7.10
C PHE A 226 -1.00 -18.24 -8.05
N THR A 227 -2.22 -18.29 -7.51
CA THR A 227 -3.42 -18.67 -8.25
C THR A 227 -3.97 -17.52 -9.10
N GLU A 228 -4.93 -17.85 -9.97
CA GLU A 228 -5.66 -16.83 -10.73
C GLU A 228 -6.51 -15.94 -9.80
N ASP A 229 -7.04 -16.48 -8.71
CA ASP A 229 -7.71 -15.68 -7.67
C ASP A 229 -6.77 -14.67 -7.02
N ASP A 230 -5.52 -15.07 -6.73
CA ASP A 230 -4.50 -14.17 -6.20
C ASP A 230 -4.14 -13.05 -7.19
N LEU A 231 -4.10 -13.37 -8.49
CA LEU A 231 -3.90 -12.41 -9.58
C LEU A 231 -5.05 -11.39 -9.60
N HIS A 232 -6.30 -11.84 -9.62
CA HIS A 232 -7.47 -10.96 -9.60
C HIS A 232 -7.52 -10.11 -8.33
N ALA A 233 -7.25 -10.70 -7.17
CA ALA A 233 -7.19 -9.98 -5.89
C ALA A 233 -6.17 -8.84 -5.95
N ALA A 234 -4.98 -9.09 -6.49
CA ALA A 234 -3.95 -8.06 -6.65
C ALA A 234 -4.34 -6.97 -7.65
N LEU A 235 -5.02 -7.31 -8.75
CA LEU A 235 -5.48 -6.35 -9.76
C LEU A 235 -6.59 -5.41 -9.25
N THR A 236 -7.31 -5.77 -8.18
CA THR A 236 -8.28 -4.86 -7.55
C THR A 236 -7.67 -3.54 -7.05
N ALA A 237 -6.33 -3.47 -6.92
CA ALA A 237 -5.60 -2.25 -6.60
C ALA A 237 -5.51 -1.22 -7.74
N TRP A 238 -6.09 -1.50 -8.92
CA TRP A 238 -6.28 -0.53 -10.00
C TRP A 238 -7.36 0.50 -9.64
N ARG A 239 -7.10 1.33 -8.62
CA ARG A 239 -8.01 2.35 -8.08
C ARG A 239 -7.24 3.61 -7.69
N ASP A 240 -7.89 4.77 -7.73
CA ASP A 240 -7.23 6.05 -7.43
C ASP A 240 -6.72 6.15 -5.99
N GLN A 241 -7.34 5.43 -5.05
CA GLN A 241 -6.91 5.35 -3.65
C GLN A 241 -5.46 4.88 -3.46
N TYR A 242 -4.97 4.03 -4.37
CA TYR A 242 -3.60 3.52 -4.32
C TYR A 242 -2.60 4.36 -5.12
N CYS A 243 -3.07 5.40 -5.84
CA CYS A 243 -2.22 6.23 -6.69
C CYS A 243 -1.31 7.18 -5.91
N THR A 244 -1.41 7.24 -4.59
CA THR A 244 -0.53 8.02 -3.71
C THR A 244 0.56 7.17 -3.05
N PHE A 245 0.67 5.88 -3.40
CA PHE A 245 1.66 4.98 -2.80
C PHE A 245 3.09 5.47 -3.07
N PRO A 246 3.91 5.75 -2.04
CA PRO A 246 5.29 6.19 -2.20
C PRO A 246 6.18 5.11 -2.83
N ARG A 247 7.23 5.54 -3.54
CA ARG A 247 8.25 4.64 -4.11
C ARG A 247 8.82 3.69 -3.06
N ASP A 248 9.17 4.21 -1.89
CA ASP A 248 9.82 3.41 -0.84
C ASP A 248 8.90 2.34 -0.26
N THR A 249 7.61 2.65 -0.16
CA THR A 249 6.58 1.67 0.23
C THR A 249 6.48 0.56 -0.81
N ILE A 250 6.42 0.89 -2.11
CA ILE A 250 6.41 -0.12 -3.17
C ILE A 250 7.71 -0.95 -3.13
N ALA A 251 8.88 -0.32 -3.03
CA ALA A 251 10.16 -1.02 -2.98
C ALA A 251 10.24 -2.02 -1.81
N SER A 252 9.73 -1.63 -0.65
CA SER A 252 9.67 -2.47 0.56
C SER A 252 8.73 -3.67 0.37
N MET A 253 7.49 -3.46 -0.05
CA MET A 253 6.51 -4.56 -0.19
C MET A 253 6.88 -5.55 -1.31
N THR A 254 7.53 -5.08 -2.37
CA THR A 254 7.89 -5.92 -3.51
C THR A 254 9.28 -6.56 -3.37
N ALA A 255 10.03 -6.24 -2.31
CA ALA A 255 11.44 -6.58 -2.17
C ALA A 255 12.28 -6.24 -3.43
N LYS A 256 11.92 -5.15 -4.12
CA LYS A 256 12.63 -4.69 -5.33
C LYS A 256 13.17 -3.29 -5.05
N PRO A 257 14.48 -3.15 -4.78
CA PRO A 257 15.05 -1.85 -4.44
C PRO A 257 14.84 -0.85 -5.58
N MET A 258 14.49 0.38 -5.23
CA MET A 258 14.27 1.48 -6.17
C MET A 258 15.09 2.68 -5.70
N THR A 259 16.15 3.01 -6.43
CA THR A 259 16.99 4.15 -6.07
C THR A 259 16.26 5.46 -6.40
N PRO A 260 16.40 6.50 -5.56
CA PRO A 260 15.98 7.84 -5.92
C PRO A 260 16.71 8.32 -7.15
N ASN A 261 15.96 8.96 -8.05
CA ASN A 261 16.60 9.75 -9.09
C ASN A 261 17.36 10.89 -8.39
N ARG A 262 18.69 10.89 -8.49
CA ARG A 262 19.55 11.92 -7.90
C ARG A 262 19.41 13.20 -8.71
N ARG A 263 18.36 13.97 -8.43
CA ARG A 263 18.23 15.33 -8.95
C ARG A 263 18.97 16.27 -7.99
N ASN A 264 19.93 17.03 -8.50
CA ASN A 264 20.74 17.95 -7.69
C ASN A 264 19.98 19.22 -7.23
N HIS A 265 18.64 19.26 -7.37
CA HIS A 265 17.72 20.39 -7.14
C HIS A 265 18.12 21.74 -7.78
N ARG A 266 19.19 21.78 -8.59
CA ARG A 266 19.64 22.99 -9.23
C ARG A 266 18.78 23.25 -10.46
N LYS A 267 18.38 24.50 -10.63
CA LYS A 267 17.75 24.96 -11.88
C LYS A 267 18.71 24.73 -13.05
N GLN A 268 18.17 24.45 -14.23
CA GLN A 268 18.96 24.23 -15.45
C GLN A 268 19.94 25.37 -15.72
N THR A 269 19.55 26.62 -15.42
CA THR A 269 20.38 27.81 -15.53
C THR A 269 21.66 27.73 -14.70
N VAL A 270 21.55 27.31 -13.43
CA VAL A 270 22.71 27.12 -12.53
C VAL A 270 23.61 25.99 -13.03
N HIS A 271 23.01 24.94 -13.59
CA HIS A 271 23.78 23.82 -14.12
C HIS A 271 24.59 24.23 -15.36
N LEU A 272 23.97 24.96 -16.29
CA LEU A 272 24.62 25.50 -17.48
C LEU A 272 25.67 26.55 -17.13
N ALA A 273 25.41 27.42 -16.14
CA ALA A 273 26.37 28.42 -15.68
C ALA A 273 27.64 27.75 -15.14
N ARG A 274 27.51 26.69 -14.33
CA ARG A 274 28.65 25.90 -13.84
C ARG A 274 29.39 25.20 -14.97
N ALA A 275 28.66 24.55 -15.88
CA ALA A 275 29.28 23.89 -17.03
C ALA A 275 30.07 24.88 -17.89
N ARG A 276 29.54 26.08 -18.12
CA ARG A 276 30.24 27.17 -18.84
C ARG A 276 31.43 27.71 -18.06
N ALA A 277 31.33 27.85 -16.74
CA ALA A 277 32.44 28.30 -15.90
C ALA A 277 33.61 27.30 -15.96
N VAL A 278 33.33 26.01 -15.82
CA VAL A 278 34.33 24.94 -15.99
C VAL A 278 34.88 24.94 -17.42
N GLN A 279 34.02 25.04 -18.43
CA GLN A 279 34.45 25.13 -19.84
C GLN A 279 35.31 26.36 -20.12
N ASN A 280 35.09 27.50 -19.46
CA ASN A 280 35.95 28.68 -19.58
C ASN A 280 37.33 28.48 -18.94
N ILE A 281 37.43 27.61 -17.93
CA ILE A 281 38.71 27.25 -17.30
C ILE A 281 39.46 26.24 -18.16
N ASP A 282 38.77 25.19 -18.62
CA ASP A 282 39.36 24.08 -19.37
C ASP A 282 39.61 24.42 -20.86
N ASP A 283 38.78 25.30 -21.44
CA ASP A 283 38.85 25.75 -22.83
C ASP A 283 38.60 27.27 -22.93
N PRO A 284 39.55 28.09 -22.44
CA PRO A 284 39.44 29.55 -22.42
C PRO A 284 39.41 30.15 -23.83
N GLU A 285 40.11 29.51 -24.78
CA GLU A 285 40.19 29.95 -26.18
C GLU A 285 39.01 29.43 -27.04
N GLY A 286 38.15 28.59 -26.47
CA GLY A 286 36.97 28.07 -27.17
C GLY A 286 37.28 27.06 -28.28
N LYS A 287 38.44 26.42 -28.25
CA LYS A 287 38.89 25.43 -29.25
C LYS A 287 37.96 24.22 -29.35
N TRP A 288 37.26 23.88 -28.28
CA TRP A 288 36.30 22.77 -28.24
C TRP A 288 34.85 23.23 -28.43
N ARG A 289 34.63 24.52 -28.69
CA ARG A 289 33.29 25.08 -28.90
C ARG A 289 32.91 24.97 -30.38
N GLY A 290 31.82 24.25 -30.64
CA GLY A 290 31.25 24.13 -31.97
C GLY A 290 31.87 23.02 -32.84
N ARG A 291 31.43 22.96 -34.10
CA ARG A 291 31.95 22.01 -35.08
C ARG A 291 33.35 22.46 -35.50
N PRO A 292 34.36 21.57 -35.63
CA PRO A 292 35.70 21.98 -36.05
C PRO A 292 35.65 22.82 -37.34
N VAL A 293 36.41 23.91 -37.40
CA VAL A 293 36.47 24.80 -38.56
C VAL A 293 36.74 23.97 -39.83
N GLY A 294 35.94 24.16 -40.88
CA GLY A 294 36.04 23.41 -42.14
C GLY A 294 35.38 22.02 -42.17
N SER A 295 34.90 21.48 -41.04
CA SER A 295 34.26 20.15 -41.00
C SER A 295 32.88 20.07 -41.67
N GLY A 296 32.23 21.20 -41.93
CA GLY A 296 30.98 21.29 -42.70
C GLY A 296 31.18 21.07 -44.21
N ASN A 297 32.35 21.40 -44.75
CA ASN A 297 32.61 21.45 -46.19
C ASN A 297 33.30 20.19 -46.73
N LYS A 298 33.77 19.30 -45.84
CA LYS A 298 34.50 18.07 -46.22
C LYS A 298 33.74 17.16 -47.17
N LYS A 299 32.40 17.13 -47.08
CA LYS A 299 31.55 16.35 -48.02
C LYS A 299 31.59 16.93 -49.43
N GLN A 300 31.50 18.25 -49.55
CA GLN A 300 31.54 18.94 -50.84
C GLN A 300 32.92 18.80 -51.47
N LEU A 301 33.98 19.07 -50.70
CA LEU A 301 35.37 18.97 -51.15
C LEU A 301 35.72 17.58 -51.69
N VAL A 302 35.31 16.50 -50.99
CA VAL A 302 35.57 15.13 -51.47
C VAL A 302 34.79 14.84 -52.75
N ARG A 303 33.52 15.25 -52.86
CA ARG A 303 32.70 15.03 -54.06
C ARG A 303 33.21 15.81 -55.27
N ASP A 304 33.53 17.09 -55.09
CA ASP A 304 34.06 17.95 -56.14
C ASP A 304 35.42 17.44 -56.64
N TYR A 305 36.25 16.91 -55.74
CA TYR A 305 37.54 16.31 -56.11
C TYR A 305 37.38 14.99 -56.87
N VAL A 306 36.49 14.10 -56.43
CA VAL A 306 36.19 12.83 -57.12
C VAL A 306 35.61 13.08 -58.51
N GLN A 307 34.74 14.09 -58.65
CA GLN A 307 34.14 14.44 -59.94
C GLN A 307 35.18 14.93 -60.96
N ASN A 308 36.20 15.67 -60.50
CA ASN A 308 37.29 16.17 -61.36
C ASN A 308 38.44 15.15 -61.54
N HIS A 309 38.53 14.14 -60.67
CA HIS A 309 39.60 13.13 -60.66
C HIS A 309 39.02 11.72 -60.38
N PRO A 310 38.31 11.11 -61.34
CA PRO A 310 37.60 9.85 -61.14
C PRO A 310 38.52 8.67 -60.79
N ASP A 311 39.79 8.71 -61.21
CA ASP A 311 40.78 7.65 -60.95
C ASP A 311 41.60 7.87 -59.67
N ALA A 312 41.34 8.94 -58.91
CA ALA A 312 42.10 9.24 -57.71
C ALA A 312 41.80 8.24 -56.59
N SER A 313 42.86 7.63 -56.04
CA SER A 313 42.72 6.72 -54.91
C SER A 313 42.28 7.47 -53.63
N PRO A 314 41.55 6.81 -52.69
CA PRO A 314 41.17 7.42 -51.42
C PRO A 314 42.36 7.98 -50.62
N THR A 315 43.55 7.39 -50.78
CA THR A 315 44.80 7.85 -50.16
C THR A 315 45.28 9.17 -50.75
N GLN A 316 45.16 9.31 -52.08
CA GLN A 316 45.55 10.52 -52.80
C GLN A 316 44.60 11.68 -52.48
N ILE A 317 43.30 11.42 -52.47
CA ILE A 317 42.27 12.40 -52.09
C ILE A 317 42.48 12.88 -50.64
N ALA A 318 42.79 11.96 -49.72
CA ALA A 318 43.07 12.27 -48.32
C ALA A 318 44.28 13.19 -48.15
N ARG A 319 45.34 12.94 -48.94
CA ARG A 319 46.57 13.73 -48.91
C ARG A 319 46.35 15.13 -49.50
N GLU A 320 45.71 15.22 -50.66
CA GLU A 320 45.55 16.49 -51.38
C GLU A 320 44.53 17.42 -50.72
N LEU A 321 43.47 16.88 -50.11
CA LEU A 321 42.47 17.68 -49.39
C LEU A 321 42.79 17.90 -47.90
N GLY A 322 43.83 17.26 -47.37
CA GLY A 322 44.13 17.28 -45.93
C GLY A 322 43.01 16.69 -45.06
N ILE A 323 42.29 15.69 -45.60
CA ILE A 323 41.15 15.03 -44.95
C ILE A 323 41.55 13.62 -44.53
N SER A 324 41.09 13.14 -43.36
CA SER A 324 41.40 11.78 -42.93
C SER A 324 40.81 10.74 -43.88
N ARG A 325 41.56 9.66 -44.17
CA ARG A 325 41.10 8.55 -45.04
C ARG A 325 39.70 8.03 -44.70
N PRO A 326 39.32 7.81 -43.41
CA PRO A 326 37.95 7.40 -43.07
C PRO A 326 36.87 8.41 -43.49
N THR A 327 37.19 9.71 -43.45
CA THR A 327 36.25 10.75 -43.89
C THR A 327 36.12 10.78 -45.40
N VAL A 328 37.19 10.46 -46.14
CA VAL A 328 37.15 10.30 -47.61
C VAL A 328 36.29 9.09 -47.99
N TYR A 329 36.51 7.92 -47.39
CA TYR A 329 35.69 6.72 -47.62
C TYR A 329 34.20 6.90 -47.31
N LYS A 330 33.87 7.83 -46.42
CA LYS A 330 32.47 8.15 -46.08
C LYS A 330 31.75 8.94 -47.18
N TYR A 331 32.48 9.65 -48.04
CA TYR A 331 31.92 10.63 -48.99
C TYR A 331 32.27 10.40 -50.46
N MET A 332 33.26 9.55 -50.76
CA MET A 332 33.33 8.82 -52.03
C MET A 332 32.12 7.88 -52.12
#